data_AF-A0A7J8PJM7-F1
#
_entry.id   AF-A0A7J8PJM7-F1
#
_cell.length_a   1.000
_cell.length_b   1.000
_cell.length_c   1.000
_cell.angle_alpha   90.00
_cell.angle_beta   90.00
_cell.angle_gamma   90.00
#
_symmetry.space_group_name_H-M   'P 1'
#
loop_
_entity.id
_entity.type
_entity.pdbx_description
1 polymer ?
#
loop_
_entity_poly.entity_id
_entity_poly.type
_entity_poly.pdbx_seq_one_letter_code
_entity_poly.pdbx_strand_id
1 'polypeptide(L)' 'IGFRYGLLVEDFYTGFRLKCEGWRSIFCNPEKAAFMGNAPLNLLDVPFQNKRWQIGLLEVAS' A
#
# COMPACT_ATOMS: atom_id res chain seq x y z
N ILE A 1 15.67 11.06 2.52
CA ILE A 1 14.49 11.27 3.40
C ILE A 1 13.31 11.54 2.47
N GLY A 2 12.28 10.71 2.47
CA GLY A 2 11.14 10.81 1.55
C GLY A 2 10.65 9.46 1.03
N PHE A 3 9.71 9.49 0.08
CA PHE A 3 9.20 8.31 -0.61
C PHE A 3 10.31 7.56 -1.36
N ARG A 4 10.22 6.23 -1.34
CA ARG A 4 11.09 5.31 -2.09
C ARG A 4 10.41 4.97 -3.42
N TYR A 5 10.61 5.83 -4.41
CA TYR A 5 10.01 5.69 -5.74
C TYR A 5 10.58 4.51 -6.55
N GLY A 6 9.85 4.10 -7.59
CA GLY A 6 10.31 3.15 -8.60
C GLY A 6 9.69 1.75 -8.52
N LEU A 7 8.77 1.53 -7.58
CA LEU A 7 8.03 0.26 -7.43
C LEU A 7 6.52 0.53 -7.56
N LEU A 8 5.76 -0.46 -8.04
CA LEU A 8 4.31 -0.33 -8.13
C LEU A 8 3.62 -0.19 -6.76
N VAL A 9 4.33 -0.58 -5.70
CA VAL A 9 3.92 -0.51 -4.28
C VAL A 9 4.93 0.30 -3.44
N GLU A 10 5.35 1.46 -3.95
CA GLU A 10 6.31 2.37 -3.30
C GLU A 10 5.89 2.80 -1.88
N ASP A 11 4.59 2.90 -1.62
CA ASP A 11 4.01 3.22 -0.32
C ASP A 11 4.32 2.12 0.71
N PHE A 12 4.07 0.86 0.35
CA PHE A 12 4.44 -0.31 1.14
C PHE A 12 5.95 -0.38 1.35
N TYR A 13 6.74 -0.25 0.28
CA TYR A 13 8.20 -0.36 0.36
C TYR A 13 8.81 0.75 1.23
N THR A 14 8.33 1.98 1.10
CA THR A 14 8.74 3.11 1.94
C THR A 14 8.45 2.80 3.42
N GLY A 15 7.23 2.36 3.74
CA GLY A 15 6.85 1.99 5.09
C GLY A 15 7.68 0.83 5.67
N PHE A 16 7.96 -0.17 4.85
CA PHE A 16 8.84 -1.29 5.21
C PHE A 16 10.26 -0.81 5.56
N ARG A 17 10.88 0.01 4.71
CA ARG A 17 12.21 0.56 4.97
C ARG A 17 12.25 1.40 6.24
N LEU A 18 11.24 2.24 6.49
CA LEU A 18 11.14 3.00 7.73
C LEU A 18 11.10 2.09 8.97
N LYS A 19 10.35 0.99 8.91
CA LYS A 19 10.35 0.00 10.00
C LYS A 19 11.73 -0.63 10.22
N CYS A 20 12.44 -0.97 9.15
CA CYS A 20 13.82 -1.47 9.25
C CYS A 20 14.80 -0.43 9.82
N GLU A 21 14.53 0.85 9.61
CA GLU A 21 15.28 1.98 10.16
C GLU A 21 14.87 2.33 11.61
N GLY A 22 14.01 1.52 12.24
CA GLY A 22 13.64 1.63 13.66
C GLY A 22 12.34 2.39 13.93
N TRP A 23 11.63 2.85 12.90
CA TRP A 23 10.35 3.52 13.07
C TRP A 23 9.23 2.54 13.44
N ARG A 24 8.29 2.99 14.27
CA ARG A 24 7.12 2.20 14.70
C ARG A 24 5.83 2.85 14.19
N SER A 25 4.96 2.04 13.59
CA SER A 25 3.62 2.45 13.13
C SER A 25 2.55 2.13 14.18
N ILE A 26 1.47 2.89 14.21
CA ILE A 26 0.28 2.63 15.05
C ILE A 26 -0.92 2.42 14.13
N PHE A 27 -1.76 1.43 14.45
CA PHE A 27 -3.04 1.20 13.78
C PHE A 27 -4.19 1.69 14.68
N CYS A 28 -5.08 2.51 14.14
CA CYS A 28 -6.24 3.07 14.85
C CYS A 28 -7.51 2.72 14.09
N ASN A 29 -8.44 2.04 14.76
CA ASN A 29 -9.73 1.65 14.19
C ASN A 29 -10.88 2.28 15.01
N PRO A 30 -11.25 3.54 14.73
CA PRO A 30 -12.35 4.20 15.43
C PRO A 30 -13.70 3.56 15.09
N GLU A 31 -14.66 3.65 16.00
CA GLU A 31 -16.02 3.11 15.79
C GLU A 31 -16.72 3.73 14.56
N LYS A 32 -16.52 5.04 14.35
CA LYS A 32 -16.93 5.73 13.14
C LYS A 32 -15.74 5.83 12.19
N ALA A 33 -15.93 5.39 10.94
CA ALA A 33 -14.93 5.52 9.88
C ALA A 33 -14.47 6.99 9.75
N ALA A 34 -13.18 7.22 10.01
CA ALA A 34 -12.56 8.55 9.85
C ALA A 34 -12.31 8.90 8.38
N PHE A 35 -12.24 7.89 7.50
CA PHE A 35 -12.03 8.04 6.06
C PHE A 35 -13.07 7.22 5.30
N MET A 36 -13.67 7.82 4.27
CA MET A 36 -14.64 7.18 3.38
C MET A 36 -14.12 7.25 1.95
N GLY A 37 -13.87 6.09 1.35
CA GLY A 37 -13.41 5.97 -0.04
C GLY A 37 -14.48 5.38 -0.95
N ASN A 38 -14.28 5.52 -2.25
CA ASN A 38 -15.11 4.87 -3.27
C ASN A 38 -14.44 3.57 -3.73
N ALA A 39 -15.20 2.47 -3.69
CA ALA A 39 -14.74 1.21 -4.24
C ALA A 39 -14.89 1.19 -5.77
N PRO A 40 -14.09 0.39 -6.50
CA PRO A 40 -14.28 0.20 -7.93
C PRO A 40 -15.67 -0.39 -8.22
N LEU A 41 -16.36 0.17 -9.22
CA LEU A 41 -17.72 -0.24 -9.58
C LEU A 41 -17.76 -1.27 -10.71
N ASN A 42 -16.73 -1.32 -11.55
CA ASN A 42 -16.68 -2.26 -12.67
C ASN A 42 -15.99 -3.55 -12.27
N LEU A 43 -16.49 -4.67 -12.82
CA LEU A 43 -15.96 -6.01 -12.58
C LEU A 43 -14.45 -6.12 -12.90
N LEU A 44 -13.96 -5.41 -13.92
CA LEU A 44 -12.58 -5.51 -14.37
C LEU A 44 -11.60 -4.68 -13.52
N ASP A 45 -12.06 -3.63 -12.85
CA ASP A 45 -11.18 -2.70 -12.13
C ASP A 45 -10.53 -3.38 -10.92
N VAL A 46 -11.26 -4.24 -10.21
CA VAL A 46 -10.75 -4.96 -9.04
C VAL A 46 -9.62 -5.94 -9.43
N PRO A 47 -9.75 -6.82 -10.44
CA PRO A 47 -8.66 -7.65 -10.93
C PRO A 47 -7.44 -6.85 -11.41
N PHE A 48 -7.64 -5.75 -12.14
CA PHE A 48 -6.53 -4.92 -12.60
C PHE A 48 -5.77 -4.29 -11.43
N GLN A 49 -6.49 -3.75 -10.44
CA GLN A 49 -5.89 -3.19 -9.24
C GLN A 49 -5.12 -4.25 -8.44
N ASN A 50 -5.71 -5.43 -8.25
CA ASN A 50 -5.04 -6.54 -7.57
C ASN A 50 -3.78 -6.97 -8.31
N LYS A 51 -3.84 -7.12 -9.64
CA LYS A 51 -2.67 -7.48 -10.45
C LYS A 51 -1.53 -6.48 -10.23
N ARG A 52 -1.82 -5.18 -10.19
CA ARG A 52 -0.81 -4.15 -9.91
C ARG A 52 -0.16 -4.35 -8.53
N TRP A 53 -0.94 -4.61 -7.49
CA TRP A 53 -0.39 -4.87 -6.15
C TRP A 53 0.46 -6.14 -6.12
N GLN A 54 -0.02 -7.23 -6.72
CA GLN A 54 0.71 -8.49 -6.76
C GLN A 54 2.07 -8.35 -7.48
N ILE A 55 2.08 -7.69 -8.64
CA ILE A 55 3.34 -7.43 -9.36
C ILE A 55 4.27 -6.57 -8.50
N GLY A 56 3.78 -5.48 -7.91
CA GLY A 56 4.62 -4.64 -7.05
C GLY A 56 5.18 -5.37 -5.83
N LEU A 57 4.39 -6.25 -5.21
CA LEU A 57 4.88 -7.05 -4.08
C LEU A 57 5.96 -8.07 -4.53
N LEU A 58 5.84 -8.61 -5.74
CA LEU A 58 6.90 -9.43 -6.34
C LEU A 58 8.17 -8.63 -6.62
N GLU A 59 8.07 -7.38 -7.12
CA GLU A 59 9.22 -6.48 -7.31
C GLU A 59 9.96 -6.17 -6.00
N VAL A 60 9.26 -6.14 -4.87
CA VAL A 60 9.89 -5.96 -3.55
C VAL A 60 10.63 -7.22 -3.09
N ALA A 61 10.12 -8.40 -3.47
CA ALA A 61 10.65 -9.69 -3.03
C ALA A 61 11.79 -10.23 -3.92
N SER A 62 11.89 -9.76 -5.16
CA SER A 62 12.95 -10.07 -6.12
C SER A 62 14.27 -9.40 -5.77
#